data_AF-A0A961YYT4-F1
#
_entry.id   AF-A0A961YYT4-F1
#
_cell.length_a   1.000
_cell.length_b   1.000
_cell.length_c   1.000
_cell.angle_alpha   90.00
_cell.angle_beta   90.00
_cell.angle_gamma   90.00
#
_symmetry.space_group_name_H-M   'P 1'
#
loop_
_entity.id
_entity.type
_entity.pdbx_description
1 polymer ?
#
loop_
_entity_poly.entity_id
_entity_poly.type
_entity_poly.pdbx_seq_one_letter_code
_entity_poly.pdbx_strand_id
1 'polypeptide(L)'
;MTDTILILDFGSQVTQLIARRIREAGVYSEIAPFNRAEEAIARLKPKGLIFSGGPASVLDPGSPLPSMAVYDAGLPILGICYGEQ
;
A
#
# COMPACT_ATOMS: atom_id res chain seq x y z
N MET A 1 4.93 -14.02 -15.97
CA MET A 1 5.11 -13.12 -14.80
C MET A 1 3.75 -12.98 -14.15
N THR A 2 3.64 -13.21 -12.85
CA THR A 2 2.38 -13.10 -12.12
C THR A 2 2.13 -11.62 -11.79
N ASP A 3 0.94 -11.10 -12.10
CA ASP A 3 0.58 -9.75 -11.69
C ASP A 3 0.57 -9.66 -10.16
N THR A 4 1.15 -8.57 -9.63
CA THR A 4 1.38 -8.38 -8.20
C THR A 4 0.84 -7.03 -7.77
N ILE A 5 0.09 -7.01 -6.68
CA ILE A 5 -0.35 -5.79 -5.99
C ILE A 5 0.42 -5.65 -4.68
N LEU A 6 1.01 -4.48 -4.46
CA LEU A 6 1.67 -4.15 -3.20
C LEU A 6 0.70 -3.33 -2.33
N ILE A 7 0.48 -3.79 -1.10
CA ILE A 7 -0.31 -3.07 -0.11
C ILE A 7 0.66 -2.36 0.85
N LEU A 8 0.58 -1.03 0.90
CA LEU A 8 1.29 -0.23 1.89
C LEU A 8 0.44 -0.13 3.15
N ASP A 9 0.99 -0.63 4.26
CA ASP A 9 0.31 -0.64 5.54
C ASP A 9 0.60 0.62 6.35
N PHE A 10 -0.46 1.36 6.67
CA PHE A 10 -0.46 2.53 7.56
C PHE A 10 -0.97 2.21 8.96
N GLY A 11 -1.08 0.92 9.31
CA GLY A 11 -1.53 0.44 10.62
C GLY A 11 -3.01 0.07 10.68
N SER A 12 -3.63 -0.23 9.53
CA SER A 12 -5.04 -0.65 9.50
C SER A 12 -5.24 -2.00 10.18
N GLN A 13 -6.33 -2.12 10.95
CA GLN A 13 -6.78 -3.41 11.46
C GLN A 13 -7.22 -4.38 10.35
N VAL A 14 -7.53 -3.86 9.15
CA VAL A 14 -8.05 -4.66 8.02
C VAL A 14 -7.05 -4.88 6.89
N THR A 15 -5.77 -4.50 7.03
CA THR A 15 -4.74 -4.69 5.98
C THR A 15 -4.65 -6.14 5.51
N GLN A 16 -4.71 -7.10 6.44
CA GLN A 16 -4.69 -8.53 6.12
C GLN A 16 -5.94 -8.98 5.35
N LEU A 17 -7.10 -8.37 5.62
CA LEU A 17 -8.33 -8.65 4.88
C LEU A 17 -8.23 -8.17 3.44
N ILE A 18 -7.65 -6.98 3.20
CA ILE A 18 -7.37 -6.47 1.85
C ILE A 18 -6.49 -7.47 1.09
N ALA A 19 -5.39 -7.92 1.68
CA ALA A 19 -4.50 -8.90 1.06
C ALA A 19 -5.20 -10.22 0.72
N ARG A 20 -6.07 -10.71 1.63
CA ARG A 20 -6.89 -11.89 1.40
C ARG A 20 -7.85 -11.70 0.22
N ARG A 21 -8.55 -10.56 0.12
CA ARG A 21 -9.49 -10.28 -0.98
C ARG A 21 -8.79 -10.26 -2.35
N ILE A 22 -7.59 -9.71 -2.43
CA ILE A 22 -6.80 -9.71 -3.68
C ILE A 22 -6.41 -11.15 -4.08
N ARG A 23 -5.99 -11.96 -3.12
CA ARG A 23 -5.64 -13.37 -3.36
C ARG A 23 -6.86 -14.21 -3.74
N GLU A 24 -8.01 -13.95 -3.15
CA GLU A 24 -9.30 -14.57 -3.54
C GLU A 24 -9.68 -14.22 -4.99
N ALA A 25 -9.24 -13.05 -5.49
CA ALA A 25 -9.39 -12.65 -6.90
C ALA A 25 -8.30 -13.24 -7.83
N GLY A 26 -7.42 -14.11 -7.32
CA GLY A 26 -6.39 -14.80 -8.11
C GLY A 26 -5.12 -13.98 -8.38
N VAL A 27 -4.92 -12.85 -7.69
CA VAL A 27 -3.76 -11.97 -7.88
C VAL A 27 -2.80 -12.11 -6.69
N TYR A 28 -1.49 -12.17 -6.95
CA TYR A 28 -0.51 -12.19 -5.87
C TYR A 28 -0.49 -10.83 -5.14
N SER A 29 -0.42 -10.87 -3.82
CA SER A 29 -0.33 -9.66 -3.00
C SER A 29 0.70 -9.77 -1.90
N GLU A 30 1.45 -8.69 -1.69
CA GLU A 30 2.37 -8.54 -0.58
C GLU A 30 2.03 -7.29 0.23
N ILE A 31 2.23 -7.35 1.54
CA ILE A 31 2.07 -6.23 2.45
C ILE A 31 3.47 -5.73 2.84
N ALA A 32 3.69 -4.43 2.74
CA ALA A 32 4.88 -3.77 3.26
C ALA A 32 4.47 -2.58 4.14
N PRO A 33 5.23 -2.24 5.19
CA PRO A 33 5.00 -1.00 5.91
C PRO A 33 5.26 0.21 4.98
N PHE A 34 4.49 1.28 5.15
CA PHE A 34 4.57 2.47 4.28
C PHE A 34 5.99 3.05 4.14
N ASN A 35 6.80 2.97 5.19
CA ASN A 35 8.17 3.49 5.23
C ASN A 35 9.20 2.61 4.50
N ARG A 36 8.81 1.44 3.97
CA ARG A 36 9.66 0.58 3.14
C ARG A 36 9.08 0.39 1.73
N ALA A 37 8.21 1.31 1.31
CA ALA A 37 7.53 1.23 0.02
C ALA A 37 8.51 1.16 -1.17
N GLU A 38 9.55 2.00 -1.20
CA GLU A 38 10.52 2.03 -2.31
C GLU A 38 11.26 0.71 -2.48
N GLU A 39 11.72 0.13 -1.39
CA GLU A 39 12.40 -1.18 -1.39
C GLU A 39 11.46 -2.28 -1.90
N ALA A 40 10.21 -2.26 -1.44
CA ALA A 40 9.19 -3.21 -1.88
C ALA A 40 8.85 -3.05 -3.36
N ILE A 41 8.70 -1.82 -3.86
CA ILE A 41 8.44 -1.52 -5.27
C ILE A 41 9.60 -2.02 -6.14
N ALA A 42 10.85 -1.73 -5.75
CA ALA A 42 12.03 -2.14 -6.51
C ALA A 42 12.17 -3.67 -6.60
N ARG A 43 11.89 -4.37 -5.48
CA ARG A 43 11.97 -5.84 -5.41
C ARG A 43 10.83 -6.53 -6.16
N LEU A 44 9.59 -6.07 -5.97
CA LEU A 44 8.40 -6.75 -6.47
C LEU A 44 8.00 -6.33 -7.88
N LYS A 45 8.32 -5.11 -8.29
CA LYS A 45 7.85 -4.49 -9.54
C LYS A 45 6.32 -4.65 -9.70
N PRO A 46 5.52 -4.18 -8.71
CA PRO A 46 4.08 -4.40 -8.70
C PRO A 46 3.40 -3.70 -9.88
N LYS A 47 2.19 -4.17 -10.22
CA LYS A 47 1.32 -3.56 -11.23
C LYS A 47 0.44 -2.45 -10.68
N GLY A 48 0.31 -2.38 -9.36
CA GLY A 48 -0.46 -1.36 -8.67
C GLY A 48 -0.20 -1.38 -7.17
N LEU A 49 -0.59 -0.28 -6.53
CA LEU A 49 -0.44 -0.05 -5.11
C LEU A 49 -1.81 0.09 -4.46
N ILE A 50 -1.94 -0.40 -3.22
CA ILE A 50 -3.07 -0.10 -2.35
C ILE A 50 -2.53 0.54 -1.09
N PHE A 51 -3.02 1.73 -0.75
CA PHE A 51 -2.70 2.39 0.50
C PHE A 51 -3.79 2.00 1.51
N SER A 52 -3.41 1.28 2.57
CA SER A 52 -4.36 0.82 3.57
C SER A 52 -4.90 1.99 4.41
N GLY A 53 -5.94 1.70 5.20
CA GLY A 53 -6.38 2.63 6.23
C GLY A 53 -5.37 2.74 7.37
N GLY A 54 -5.70 3.53 8.37
CA GLY A 54 -4.87 3.73 9.54
C GLY A 54 -5.70 4.41 10.63
N PRO A 55 -5.30 4.25 11.90
CA PRO A 55 -5.98 4.91 13.02
C PRO A 55 -5.55 6.38 13.18
N ALA A 56 -4.50 6.82 12.48
CA ALA A 56 -3.96 8.17 12.55
C ALA A 56 -4.85 9.18 11.79
N SER A 57 -4.64 10.47 12.08
CA SER A 57 -5.13 11.59 11.26
C SER A 57 -3.97 12.13 10.42
N VAL A 58 -4.17 12.35 9.12
CA VAL A 58 -3.11 12.88 8.23
C VAL A 58 -2.65 14.28 8.64
N LEU A 59 -3.51 15.04 9.35
CA LEU A 59 -3.23 16.39 9.82
C LEU A 59 -2.30 16.42 11.03
N ASP A 60 -2.11 15.28 11.72
CA ASP A 60 -1.29 15.23 12.92
C ASP A 60 0.21 15.29 12.56
N PRO A 61 1.04 16.02 13.33
CA PRO A 61 2.48 16.02 13.12
C PRO A 61 3.07 14.61 13.24
N GLY A 62 3.85 14.21 12.23
CA GLY A 62 4.47 12.87 12.20
C GLY A 62 3.51 11.75 11.78
N SER A 63 2.36 12.11 11.19
CA SER A 63 1.46 11.14 10.59
C SER A 63 2.18 10.25 9.56
N PRO A 64 1.85 8.94 9.50
CA PRO A 64 2.42 8.01 8.53
C PRO A 64 2.27 8.47 7.08
N LEU A 65 3.36 8.79 6.39
CA LEU A 65 3.33 9.20 4.98
C LEU A 65 4.32 8.37 4.18
N PRO A 66 3.93 7.83 3.00
CA PRO A 66 4.89 7.20 2.11
C PRO A 66 5.83 8.27 1.53
N SER A 67 7.01 7.87 1.07
CA SER A 67 7.93 8.80 0.41
C SER A 67 7.37 9.30 -0.93
N MET A 68 7.80 10.50 -1.36
CA MET A 68 7.36 11.07 -2.65
C MET A 68 7.66 10.16 -3.84
N ALA A 69 8.75 9.38 -3.77
CA ALA A 69 9.14 8.43 -4.81
C ALA A 69 8.06 7.35 -5.09
N VAL A 70 7.17 7.06 -4.13
CA VAL A 70 6.05 6.14 -4.33
C VAL A 70 5.04 6.71 -5.33
N TYR A 71 4.77 8.02 -5.26
CA TYR A 71 3.85 8.70 -6.17
C TYR A 71 4.49 8.88 -7.56
N ASP A 72 5.80 9.13 -7.60
CA ASP A 72 6.55 9.28 -8.85
C ASP A 72 6.79 7.95 -9.59
N ALA A 73 6.46 6.81 -8.97
CA ALA A 73 6.64 5.49 -9.56
C ALA A 73 5.74 5.21 -10.79
N GLY A 74 4.74 6.07 -11.05
CA GLY A 74 3.84 5.94 -12.20
C GLY A 74 2.91 4.73 -12.12
N LEU A 75 2.72 4.18 -10.92
CA LEU A 75 1.85 3.03 -10.67
C LEU A 75 0.42 3.49 -10.33
N PRO A 76 -0.62 2.76 -10.74
CA PRO A 76 -1.98 2.99 -10.25
C PRO A 76 -2.05 2.84 -8.72
N ILE A 77 -2.72 3.77 -8.05
CA ILE A 77 -2.87 3.79 -6.59
C ILE A 77 -4.36 3.76 -6.24
N LEU A 78 -4.75 2.86 -5.35
CA LEU A 78 -6.05 2.88 -4.67
C LEU A 78 -5.83 3.23 -3.19
N GLY A 79 -6.34 4.39 -2.76
CA GLY A 79 -6.37 4.79 -1.36
C GLY A 79 -7.63 4.28 -0.65
N ILE A 80 -7.49 3.82 0.60
CA ILE A 80 -8.62 3.41 1.44
C ILE A 80 -8.56 4.18 2.76
N CYS A 81 -9.53 5.04 3.02
CA CYS A 81 -9.62 5.83 4.25
C CYS A 81 -8.35 6.67 4.47
N TYR A 82 -7.52 6.35 5.47
CA TYR A 82 -6.25 7.05 5.69
C TYR A 82 -5.37 7.11 4.43
N GLY A 83 -5.31 6.04 3.65
CA GLY A 83 -4.54 6.03 2.40
C GLY A 83 -5.11 6.91 1.28
N GLU A 84 -6.33 7.42 1.42
CA GLU A 84 -6.96 8.39 0.50
C GLU A 84 -6.72 9.84 0.94
N GLN A 85 -6.64 10.09 2.25
CA GLN A 85 -6.50 11.42 2.87
C GLN A 85 -5.13 12.06 2.57
#